data_AF-A0A932MA68-F1
#
_entry.id   AF-A0A932MA68-F1
#
_cell.length_a   1.000
_cell.length_b   1.000
_cell.length_c   1.000
_cell.angle_alpha   90.00
_cell.angle_beta   90.00
_cell.angle_gamma   90.00
#
_symmetry.space_group_name_H-M   'P 1'
#
loop_
_entity.id
_entity.type
_entity.pdbx_description
1 polymer ?
#
loop_
_entity_poly.entity_id
_entity_poly.type
_entity_poly.pdbx_seq_one_letter_code
_entity_poly.pdbx_strand_id
1 'polypeptide(L)'
;MMTAAVIKGFLISAVTMSLACTWPSAALSESKNVEVEVVAGGLETPWAIAFASDGRIFVTERPGRIRIIKNGKLQTEPWMEIDAYETGEAGLMGLVLDPEFSRNRFAYAAYAYRDSNGRLKNRLVRLREDSATGKG
;
A
#
# COMPACT_ATOMS: atom_id res chain seq x y z
N MET A 1 -62.68 -48.18 -11.26
CA MET A 1 -61.86 -48.78 -10.20
C MET A 1 -60.57 -49.33 -10.82
N MET A 2 -59.42 -48.94 -10.27
CA MET A 2 -58.08 -49.58 -10.31
C MET A 2 -57.23 -49.55 -11.61
N THR A 3 -56.32 -48.56 -11.63
CA THR A 3 -54.86 -48.56 -11.97
C THR A 3 -54.21 -49.70 -12.77
N ALA A 4 -53.42 -49.35 -13.80
CA ALA A 4 -51.93 -49.34 -13.80
C ALA A 4 -51.35 -49.04 -15.20
N ALA A 5 -50.22 -48.33 -15.24
CA ALA A 5 -49.50 -47.88 -16.44
C ALA A 5 -48.22 -48.70 -16.69
N VAL A 6 -47.78 -48.87 -17.94
CA VAL A 6 -46.36 -49.02 -18.32
C VAL A 6 -46.10 -48.44 -19.73
N ILE A 7 -44.98 -47.73 -19.84
CA ILE A 7 -44.50 -46.89 -20.94
C ILE A 7 -43.58 -47.69 -21.90
N LYS A 8 -43.71 -47.48 -23.21
CA LYS A 8 -42.69 -47.73 -24.26
C LYS A 8 -42.87 -46.60 -25.28
N GLY A 9 -42.01 -45.60 -25.41
CA GLY A 9 -40.59 -45.63 -25.80
C GLY A 9 -40.49 -44.74 -27.04
N PHE A 10 -40.02 -43.49 -26.89
CA PHE A 10 -39.89 -42.51 -27.97
C PHE A 10 -38.41 -42.18 -28.18
N LEU A 11 -37.92 -42.35 -29.41
CA LEU A 11 -36.58 -41.96 -29.84
C LEU A 11 -36.49 -40.43 -29.88
N ILE A 12 -35.59 -39.84 -29.08
CA ILE A 12 -35.29 -38.40 -29.11
C ILE A 12 -34.03 -38.21 -29.96
N SER A 13 -34.19 -37.59 -31.12
CA SER A 13 -33.07 -37.07 -31.90
C SER A 13 -32.54 -35.81 -31.20
N ALA A 14 -31.28 -35.84 -30.78
CA ALA A 14 -30.63 -34.71 -30.12
C ALA A 14 -30.33 -33.60 -31.14
N VAL A 15 -31.05 -32.47 -31.04
CA VAL A 15 -30.68 -31.22 -31.69
C VAL A 15 -29.74 -30.48 -30.74
N THR A 16 -28.44 -30.47 -31.04
CA THR A 16 -27.46 -29.65 -30.31
C THR A 16 -27.49 -28.23 -30.85
N MET A 17 -28.25 -27.36 -30.17
CA MET A 17 -28.19 -25.92 -30.40
C MET A 17 -26.97 -25.37 -29.64
N SER A 18 -25.84 -25.22 -30.33
CA SER A 18 -24.65 -24.56 -29.77
C SER A 18 -24.95 -23.10 -29.51
N LEU A 19 -25.23 -22.77 -28.25
CA LEU A 19 -25.13 -21.40 -27.75
C LEU A 19 -23.65 -21.01 -27.80
N ALA A 20 -23.25 -20.32 -28.86
CA ALA A 20 -21.99 -19.58 -28.83
C ALA A 20 -22.15 -18.46 -27.81
N CYS A 21 -21.67 -18.68 -26.58
CA CYS A 21 -21.36 -17.59 -25.66
C CYS A 21 -20.26 -16.75 -26.30
N THR A 22 -20.64 -15.73 -27.06
CA THR A 22 -19.70 -14.70 -27.48
C THR A 22 -19.37 -13.87 -26.24
N TRP A 23 -18.34 -14.26 -25.50
CA TRP A 23 -17.78 -13.37 -24.50
C TRP A 23 -17.38 -12.06 -25.19
N PRO A 24 -17.80 -10.90 -24.68
CA PRO A 24 -17.25 -9.65 -25.16
C PRO A 24 -15.75 -9.70 -24.90
N SER A 25 -14.97 -9.70 -25.98
CA SER A 25 -13.53 -9.50 -25.88
C SER A 25 -13.34 -8.12 -25.27
N ALA A 26 -12.84 -8.09 -24.03
CA ALA A 26 -12.43 -6.84 -23.42
C ALA A 26 -11.37 -6.24 -24.36
N ALA A 27 -11.69 -5.12 -25.01
CA ALA A 27 -10.72 -4.37 -25.77
C ALA A 27 -9.57 -4.05 -24.79
N LEU A 28 -8.39 -4.59 -25.07
CA LEU A 28 -7.19 -4.24 -24.35
C LEU A 28 -7.05 -2.72 -24.49
N SER A 29 -7.15 -1.99 -23.38
CA SER A 29 -6.78 -0.58 -23.34
C SER A 29 -5.41 -0.48 -24.00
N GLU A 30 -5.26 0.35 -25.04
CA GLU A 30 -3.95 0.69 -25.56
C GLU A 30 -3.09 1.11 -24.36
N SER A 31 -1.95 0.44 -24.19
CA SER A 31 -0.99 0.80 -23.17
C SER A 31 -0.51 2.20 -23.51
N LYS A 32 -1.02 3.22 -22.81
CA LYS A 32 -0.38 4.53 -22.82
C LYS A 32 1.08 4.30 -22.41
N ASN A 33 2.02 4.80 -23.20
CA ASN A 33 3.43 4.77 -22.82
C ASN A 33 3.58 5.48 -21.48
N VAL A 34 4.00 4.74 -20.46
CA VAL A 34 4.28 5.28 -19.13
C VAL A 34 5.75 5.69 -19.12
N GLU A 35 6.00 6.98 -18.92
CA GLU A 35 7.34 7.47 -18.66
C GLU A 35 7.66 7.27 -17.17
N VAL A 36 8.83 6.69 -16.89
CA VAL A 36 9.30 6.43 -15.54
C VAL A 36 10.55 7.26 -15.30
N GLU A 37 10.54 8.06 -14.23
CA GLU A 37 11.68 8.86 -13.80
C GLU A 37 12.07 8.49 -12.36
N VAL A 38 13.38 8.42 -12.11
CA VAL A 38 13.91 8.25 -10.76
C VAL A 38 13.90 9.59 -10.03
N VAL A 39 12.96 9.75 -9.09
CA VAL A 39 12.84 10.98 -8.28
C VAL A 39 13.95 11.08 -7.23
N ALA A 40 14.33 9.95 -6.61
CA ALA A 40 15.44 9.87 -5.67
C ALA A 40 15.95 8.42 -5.56
N GLY A 41 17.24 8.26 -5.27
CA GLY A 41 17.87 6.97 -4.96
C GLY A 41 18.53 6.96 -3.58
N GLY A 42 19.15 5.84 -3.22
CA GLY A 42 19.86 5.71 -1.94
C GLY A 42 18.96 5.48 -0.71
N LEU A 43 17.71 5.05 -0.95
CA LEU A 43 16.77 4.64 0.10
C LEU A 43 17.00 3.18 0.49
N GLU A 44 16.77 2.86 1.76
CA GLU A 44 16.89 1.52 2.33
C GLU A 44 15.49 0.98 2.65
N THR A 45 15.02 0.03 1.83
CA THR A 45 13.70 -0.60 1.98
C THR A 45 12.56 0.41 2.26
N PRO A 46 12.30 1.35 1.34
CA PRO A 46 11.24 2.35 1.52
C PRO A 46 9.86 1.69 1.57
N TRP A 47 8.95 2.20 2.41
CA TRP A 47 7.64 1.59 2.65
C TRP A 47 6.45 2.51 2.36
N ALA A 48 6.38 3.67 3.01
CA ALA A 48 5.32 4.64 2.85
C ALA A 48 5.88 5.99 2.38
N ILE A 49 5.06 6.72 1.63
CA ILE A 49 5.38 8.06 1.12
C ILE A 49 4.26 9.01 1.53
N ALA A 50 4.61 10.21 2.00
CA ALA A 50 3.65 11.28 2.26
C ALA A 50 4.15 12.62 1.70
N PHE A 51 3.26 13.36 1.06
CA PHE A 51 3.57 14.63 0.40
C PHE A 51 3.16 15.80 1.29
N ALA A 52 4.09 16.71 1.58
CA ALA A 52 3.80 17.95 2.27
C ALA A 52 3.51 19.08 1.27
N SER A 53 2.68 20.03 1.68
CA SER A 53 2.33 21.21 0.87
C SER A 53 3.51 22.14 0.57
N ASP A 54 4.61 22.01 1.32
CA ASP A 54 5.85 22.77 1.11
C ASP A 54 6.81 22.12 0.10
N GLY A 55 6.38 21.04 -0.57
CA GLY A 55 7.13 20.33 -1.60
C GLY A 55 8.07 19.25 -1.07
N ARG A 56 8.12 19.01 0.26
CA ARG A 56 8.84 17.87 0.81
C ARG A 56 8.07 16.56 0.62
N ILE A 57 8.81 15.49 0.36
CA ILE A 57 8.31 14.12 0.33
C ILE A 57 8.92 13.39 1.52
N PHE A 58 8.07 12.88 2.41
CA PHE A 58 8.48 12.06 3.54
C PHE A 58 8.42 10.60 3.13
N VAL A 59 9.45 9.83 3.47
CA VAL A 59 9.55 8.41 3.14
C VAL A 59 9.91 7.62 4.39
N THR A 60 9.16 6.58 4.74
CA THR A 60 9.58 5.63 5.77
C THR A 60 10.52 4.59 5.19
N GLU A 61 11.59 4.27 5.92
CA GLU A 61 12.50 3.17 5.65
C GLU A 61 12.32 2.10 6.72
N ARG A 62 12.12 0.85 6.31
CA ARG A 62 11.78 -0.28 7.20
C ARG A 62 12.69 -0.40 8.45
N PRO A 63 14.01 -0.12 8.40
CA PRO A 63 14.89 -0.16 9.57
C PRO A 63 14.59 0.87 10.67
N GLY A 64 13.68 1.85 10.45
CA GLY A 64 13.30 2.82 11.48
C GLY A 64 13.53 4.29 11.14
N ARG A 65 13.87 4.64 9.89
CA ARG A 65 14.18 6.03 9.52
C ARG A 65 13.04 6.67 8.75
N ILE A 66 12.69 7.91 9.09
CA ILE A 66 11.85 8.77 8.26
C ILE A 66 12.78 9.72 7.49
N ARG A 67 12.78 9.63 6.17
CA ARG A 67 13.63 10.42 5.27
C ARG A 67 12.85 11.53 4.60
N ILE A 68 13.58 12.54 4.14
CA ILE A 68 13.03 13.65 3.34
C ILE A 68 13.69 13.63 1.97
N ILE A 69 12.86 13.72 0.94
CA ILE A 69 13.28 14.13 -0.39
C ILE A 69 12.77 15.57 -0.59
N LYS A 70 13.67 16.47 -0.97
CA LYS A 70 13.37 17.87 -1.25
C LYS A 70 14.05 18.26 -2.55
N ASN A 71 13.31 18.85 -3.49
CA ASN A 71 13.82 19.25 -4.81
C ASN A 71 14.53 18.08 -5.55
N GLY A 72 13.93 16.88 -5.53
CA GLY A 72 14.50 15.69 -6.17
C GLY A 72 15.76 15.13 -5.49
N LYS A 73 16.08 15.57 -4.27
CA LYS A 73 17.29 15.13 -3.54
C LYS A 73 16.94 14.58 -2.17
N LEU A 74 17.38 13.34 -1.92
CA LEU A 74 17.36 12.73 -0.59
C LEU A 74 18.26 13.53 0.35
N GLN A 75 17.74 13.95 1.50
CA GLN A 75 18.50 14.65 2.51
C GLN A 75 19.46 13.67 3.24
N THR A 76 20.65 14.16 3.57
CA THR A 76 21.69 13.36 4.24
C THR A 76 21.18 12.79 5.56
N GLU A 77 20.67 13.68 6.43
CA GLU A 77 20.17 13.30 7.75
C GLU A 77 18.68 12.92 7.70
N PRO A 78 18.27 11.85 8.40
CA PRO A 78 16.86 11.51 8.55
C PRO A 78 16.09 12.64 9.24
N TRP A 79 14.80 12.77 8.95
CA TRP A 79 13.89 13.65 9.68
C TRP A 79 13.69 13.16 11.10
N MET A 80 13.61 11.84 11.29
CA MET A 80 13.51 11.16 12.57
C MET A 80 14.02 9.73 12.44
N GLU A 81 14.58 9.21 13.53
CA GLU A 81 14.86 7.79 13.73
C GLU A 81 13.95 7.25 14.84
N ILE A 82 13.40 6.07 14.61
CA ILE A 82 12.52 5.34 15.52
C ILE A 82 13.17 3.98 15.75
N ASP A 83 13.23 3.54 17.00
CA ASP A 83 13.66 2.19 17.37
C ASP A 83 12.59 1.17 16.97
N ALA A 84 12.53 0.90 15.66
CA ALA A 84 11.63 -0.05 15.05
C ALA A 84 12.31 -1.43 14.98
N TYR A 85 11.56 -2.46 15.33
CA TYR A 85 12.05 -3.83 15.23
C TYR A 85 11.79 -4.39 13.83
N GLU A 86 12.85 -4.49 13.04
CA GLU A 86 12.79 -5.05 11.68
C GLU A 86 12.87 -6.59 11.69
N THR A 87 11.80 -7.25 11.22
CA THR A 87 11.80 -8.70 10.96
C THR A 87 10.65 -9.08 10.01
N GLY A 88 10.95 -9.80 8.91
CA GLY A 88 9.92 -10.11 7.91
C GLY A 88 9.19 -8.86 7.42
N GLU A 89 7.88 -8.78 7.64
CA GLU A 89 7.03 -7.62 7.30
C GLU A 89 6.98 -6.54 8.40
N ALA A 90 7.67 -6.74 9.52
CA ALA A 90 7.75 -5.77 10.61
C ALA A 90 8.91 -4.79 10.41
N GLY A 91 8.72 -3.56 10.89
CA GLY A 91 9.68 -2.46 10.85
C GLY A 91 8.94 -1.13 11.01
N LEU A 92 9.51 -0.04 10.52
CA LEU A 92 8.76 1.20 10.33
C LEU A 92 7.93 1.14 9.06
N MET A 93 6.64 1.41 9.21
CA MET A 93 5.64 1.03 8.23
C MET A 93 4.91 2.24 7.63
N GLY A 94 3.73 2.54 8.16
CA GLY A 94 2.86 3.59 7.64
C GLY A 94 3.30 4.98 8.13
N LEU A 95 3.02 5.98 7.30
CA LEU A 95 3.21 7.40 7.62
C LEU A 95 2.08 8.21 6.98
N VAL A 96 1.53 9.15 7.74
CA VAL A 96 0.63 10.19 7.21
C VAL A 96 0.94 11.52 7.88
N LEU A 97 0.89 12.59 7.10
CA LEU A 97 0.96 13.96 7.62
C LEU A 97 -0.44 14.41 8.02
N ASP A 98 -0.55 15.16 9.10
CA ASP A 98 -1.81 15.78 9.49
C ASP A 98 -2.30 16.71 8.36
N PRO A 99 -3.62 16.78 8.08
CA PRO A 99 -4.15 17.70 7.06
C PRO A 99 -3.73 19.16 7.27
N GLU A 100 -3.49 19.57 8.53
CA GLU A 100 -2.98 20.90 8.88
C GLU A 100 -1.48 20.91 9.19
N PHE A 101 -0.69 19.98 8.62
CA PHE A 101 0.76 19.86 8.90
C PHE A 101 1.53 21.17 8.74
N SER A 102 1.18 22.00 7.75
CA SER A 102 1.78 23.33 7.54
C SER A 102 1.60 24.28 8.73
N ARG A 103 0.59 24.05 9.58
CA ARG A 103 0.28 24.84 10.77
C ARG A 103 0.70 24.14 12.06
N ASN A 104 0.30 22.87 12.22
CA ASN A 104 0.43 22.15 13.49
C ASN A 104 1.68 21.26 13.57
N ARG A 105 2.26 20.92 12.41
CA ARG A 105 3.45 20.09 12.26
C ARG A 105 3.31 18.67 12.79
N PHE A 106 2.10 18.12 12.83
CA PHE A 106 1.87 16.75 13.29
C PHE A 106 1.97 15.71 12.17
N ALA A 107 2.63 14.59 12.45
CA ALA A 107 2.63 13.41 11.60
C ALA A 107 2.26 12.18 12.44
N TYR A 108 1.83 11.12 11.79
CA TYR A 108 1.47 9.87 12.45
C TYR A 108 2.20 8.72 11.78
N ALA A 109 2.86 7.89 12.57
CA ALA A 109 3.62 6.74 12.07
C ALA A 109 3.17 5.46 12.76
N ALA A 110 3.20 4.35 12.01
CA ALA A 110 2.96 3.00 12.53
C ALA A 110 4.25 2.18 12.46
N TYR A 111 4.61 1.48 13.52
CA TYR A 111 5.83 0.68 13.55
C TYR A 111 5.79 -0.58 14.44
N ALA A 112 6.59 -1.55 14.01
CA ALA A 112 7.12 -2.74 14.69
C ALA A 112 7.89 -2.46 15.98
N TYR A 113 7.55 -3.00 17.16
CA TYR A 113 8.48 -3.02 18.30
C TYR A 113 8.33 -4.28 19.15
N ARG A 114 9.32 -4.55 20.03
CA ARG A 114 9.21 -5.60 21.06
C ARG A 114 8.84 -5.01 22.41
N ASP A 115 7.82 -5.56 23.05
CA ASP A 115 7.50 -5.21 24.44
C ASP A 115 8.53 -5.79 25.43
N SER A 116 8.37 -5.50 26.72
CA SER A 116 9.27 -5.96 27.77
C SER A 116 9.34 -7.49 27.92
N ASN A 117 8.38 -8.23 27.35
CA ASN A 117 8.36 -9.69 27.32
C ASN A 117 8.88 -10.24 25.99
N GLY A 118 9.43 -9.40 25.12
CA GLY A 118 9.93 -9.77 23.81
C GLY A 118 8.85 -10.04 22.77
N ARG A 119 7.57 -9.73 23.02
CA ARG A 119 6.50 -9.97 22.04
C ARG A 119 6.49 -8.87 20.98
N LEU A 120 6.35 -9.25 19.72
CA LEU A 120 6.18 -8.32 18.61
C LEU A 120 4.81 -7.63 18.71
N LYS A 121 4.81 -6.29 18.65
CA LYS A 121 3.62 -5.44 18.74
C LYS A 121 3.72 -4.31 17.72
N ASN A 122 2.58 -3.86 17.22
CA ASN A 122 2.48 -2.63 16.43
C ASN A 122 2.13 -1.45 17.33
N ARG A 123 2.66 -0.27 17.03
CA ARG A 123 2.34 0.98 17.69
C ARG A 123 2.02 2.07 16.67
N LEU A 124 0.97 2.84 16.93
CA LEU A 124 0.71 4.12 16.27
C LEU A 124 1.22 5.24 17.17
N VAL A 125 2.00 6.17 16.62
CA VAL A 125 2.52 7.34 17.34
C VAL A 125 2.19 8.63 16.60
N ARG A 126 1.98 9.69 17.36
CA ARG A 126 1.97 11.06 16.83
C ARG A 126 3.35 11.68 17.05
N LEU A 127 3.92 12.18 15.97
CA LEU A 127 5.22 12.84 15.88
C LEU A 127 4.98 14.33 15.62
N ARG A 128 5.96 15.18 15.92
CA ARG A 128 5.80 16.62 15.70
C ARG A 128 7.08 17.26 15.23
N GLU A 129 7.03 17.90 14.07
CA GLU A 129 8.18 18.66 13.58
C GLU A 129 8.47 19.91 14.45
N ASP A 130 9.73 20.04 14.82
CA ASP A 130 10.30 21.23 15.41
C ASP A 130 10.44 22.34 14.34
N SER A 131 9.90 23.53 14.63
CA SER A 131 9.92 24.67 13.70
C SER A 131 11.31 25.18 13.35
N ALA A 132 12.24 25.09 14.28
CA ALA A 132 13.56 25.68 14.14
C ALA A 132 14.46 24.77 13.31
N THR A 133 14.34 23.46 13.48
CA THR A 133 15.23 22.47 12.83
C THR A 133 14.60 21.79 11.62
N GLY A 134 13.26 21.74 11.54
CA GLY A 134 12.56 20.96 10.53
C GLY A 134 12.73 19.44 10.72
N LYS A 135 13.04 19.00 11.95
CA LYS A 135 13.18 17.59 12.35
C LYS A 135 12.00 17.17 13.22
N GLY A 136 11.69 15.87 13.22
CA GLY A 136 10.53 15.28 13.90
C GLY A 136 10.66 15.13 15.40
#